data_AF-A0AAQ1QZ20-F1
#
_entry.id   AF-A0AAQ1QZ20-F1
#
_cell.length_a   1.000
_cell.length_b   1.000
_cell.length_c   1.000
_cell.angle_alpha   90.00
_cell.angle_beta   90.00
_cell.angle_gamma   90.00
#
_symmetry.space_group_name_H-M   'P 1'
#
loop_
_entity.id
_entity.type
_entity.pdbx_description
1 polymer ?
#
loop_
_entity_poly.entity_id
_entity_poly.type
_entity_poly.pdbx_seq_one_letter_code
_entity_poly.pdbx_strand_id
1 'polypeptide(L)'
;MSVAELPGQQGLHLLYSDHHGWLKGWLHKRLGNAADAADMAHDVFLRLLLKPASRGFSSPVDARAYLRTMARGMCIDLWRRREVEQAWLDTLAAQPEPFEPSPEFRLLVIETILEVGAVLARLSDKARQAFVMAQIHGLPTREIAASLAVSERMVQKYLAQAMLQLALVDAGLAH
;
A
#
# COMPACT_ATOMS: atom_id res chain seq x y z
N MET A 1 42.35 34.38 1.35
CA MET A 1 42.34 34.02 -0.08
C MET A 1 40.90 33.90 -0.53
N SER A 2 40.57 34.54 -1.66
CA SER A 2 39.22 34.82 -2.14
C SER A 2 38.51 33.56 -2.64
N VAL A 3 37.26 33.32 -2.21
CA VAL A 3 36.38 32.20 -2.62
C VAL A 3 35.58 32.58 -3.88
N ALA A 4 36.10 33.50 -4.70
CA ALA A 4 35.29 34.21 -5.69
C ALA A 4 35.04 33.47 -7.02
N GLU A 5 35.62 32.30 -7.27
CA GLU A 5 35.37 31.58 -8.51
C GLU A 5 35.31 30.08 -8.20
N LEU A 6 34.33 29.36 -8.76
CA LEU A 6 34.39 27.89 -8.85
C LEU A 6 34.94 27.48 -10.23
N PRO A 7 36.26 27.54 -10.51
CA PRO A 7 36.80 26.92 -11.72
C PRO A 7 37.33 25.53 -11.37
N GLY A 8 36.58 24.50 -11.76
CA GLY A 8 37.08 23.12 -11.80
C GLY A 8 37.29 22.39 -10.47
N GLN A 9 37.77 21.15 -10.59
CA GLN A 9 37.88 20.14 -9.51
C GLN A 9 38.68 20.63 -8.27
N GLN A 10 39.57 21.61 -8.43
CA GLN A 10 40.41 22.13 -7.35
C GLN A 10 39.64 22.99 -6.33
N GLY A 11 38.67 23.81 -6.78
CA GLY A 11 37.82 24.59 -5.88
C GLY A 11 36.87 23.72 -5.06
N LEU A 12 36.39 22.62 -5.65
CA LEU A 12 35.56 21.64 -4.94
C LEU A 12 36.36 20.86 -3.90
N HIS A 13 37.62 20.51 -4.20
CA HIS A 13 38.48 19.81 -3.24
C HIS A 13 38.67 20.62 -1.95
N LEU A 14 38.94 21.92 -2.06
CA LEU A 14 39.06 22.82 -0.89
C LEU A 14 37.72 22.94 -0.14
N LEU A 15 36.62 23.07 -0.87
CA LEU A 15 35.30 23.11 -0.27
C LEU A 15 34.96 21.82 0.48
N TYR A 16 35.36 20.68 -0.07
CA TYR A 16 35.18 19.37 0.55
C TYR A 16 36.02 19.26 1.82
N SER A 17 37.33 19.55 1.77
CA SER A 17 38.21 19.48 2.94
C SER A 17 37.72 20.37 4.08
N ASP A 18 37.22 21.57 3.77
CA ASP A 18 36.89 22.59 4.77
C ASP A 18 35.50 22.42 5.39
N HIS A 19 34.60 21.67 4.73
CA HIS A 19 33.20 21.58 5.12
C HIS A 19 32.66 20.17 5.31
N HIS A 20 33.33 19.12 4.81
CA HIS A 20 32.87 17.74 4.95
C HIS A 20 32.73 17.31 6.41
N GLY A 21 33.75 17.55 7.25
CA GLY A 21 33.71 17.17 8.66
C GLY A 21 32.57 17.87 9.43
N TRP A 22 32.39 19.16 9.17
CA TRP A 22 31.28 19.94 9.75
C TRP A 22 29.91 19.41 9.30
N LEU A 23 29.74 19.16 8.00
CA LEU A 23 28.48 18.68 7.43
C LEU A 23 28.14 17.28 7.95
N LYS A 24 29.12 16.37 7.97
CA LYS A 24 28.97 15.02 8.55
C LYS A 24 28.56 15.10 10.02
N GLY A 25 29.19 15.96 10.82
CA GLY A 25 28.81 16.16 12.22
C GLY A 25 27.39 16.70 12.39
N TRP A 26 26.97 17.63 11.52
CA TRP A 26 25.59 18.13 11.49
C TRP A 26 24.59 17.05 11.09
N LEU A 27 24.90 16.23 10.08
CA LEU A 27 24.07 15.12 9.62
C LEU A 27 23.97 14.01 10.66
N HIS A 28 25.05 13.69 11.37
CA HIS A 28 25.05 12.67 12.42
C HIS A 28 24.06 13.02 13.54
N LYS A 29 24.01 14.28 13.96
CA LYS A 29 23.01 14.76 14.94
C LYS A 29 21.56 14.62 14.48
N ARG A 30 21.30 14.55 13.17
CA ARG A 30 19.94 14.42 12.60
C ARG A 30 19.57 12.99 12.24
N LEU A 31 20.54 12.20 11.79
CA LEU A 31 20.31 10.83 11.32
C LEU A 31 20.55 9.79 12.42
N GLY A 32 21.30 10.12 13.48
CA GLY A 32 21.60 9.22 14.59
C GLY A 32 22.58 8.09 14.25
N ASN A 33 22.94 7.92 12.97
CA ASN A 33 23.85 6.90 12.47
C ASN A 33 25.07 7.56 11.80
N ALA A 34 26.27 7.05 12.09
CA ALA A 34 27.53 7.61 11.58
C ALA A 34 27.80 7.24 10.10
N ALA A 35 27.35 6.07 9.65
CA ALA A 35 27.43 5.62 8.26
C ALA A 35 26.46 6.43 7.39
N ASP A 36 25.17 6.47 7.75
CA ASP A 36 24.17 7.28 7.03
C ASP A 36 24.60 8.74 6.89
N ALA A 37 25.21 9.30 7.94
CA ALA A 37 25.71 10.67 7.91
C ALA A 37 26.92 10.86 6.98
N ALA A 38 27.80 9.86 6.87
CA ALA A 38 28.93 9.90 5.94
C ALA A 38 28.45 9.78 4.49
N ASP A 39 27.53 8.86 4.22
CA ASP A 39 26.98 8.62 2.88
C ASP A 39 26.18 9.84 2.41
N MET A 40 25.32 10.38 3.26
CA MET A 40 24.56 11.59 2.94
C MET A 40 25.47 12.80 2.73
N ALA A 41 26.55 12.94 3.51
CA ALA A 41 27.52 14.02 3.30
C ALA A 41 28.20 13.86 1.94
N HIS A 42 28.60 12.64 1.58
CA HIS A 42 29.19 12.32 0.29
C HIS A 42 28.23 12.67 -0.86
N ASP A 43 26.97 12.25 -0.77
CA ASP A 43 25.93 12.52 -1.78
C ASP A 43 25.67 14.02 -1.97
N VAL A 44 25.73 14.83 -0.90
CA VAL A 44 25.61 16.29 -1.00
C VAL A 44 26.75 16.86 -1.85
N PHE A 45 27.98 16.42 -1.63
CA PHE A 45 29.13 16.88 -2.43
C PHE A 45 29.10 16.33 -3.87
N LEU A 46 28.65 15.09 -4.09
CA LEU A 46 28.42 14.55 -5.43
C LEU A 46 27.37 15.37 -6.19
N ARG A 47 26.25 15.72 -5.55
CA ARG A 47 25.23 16.58 -6.15
C ARG A 47 25.77 17.95 -6.49
N LEU A 48 26.60 18.53 -5.62
CA LEU A 48 27.26 19.80 -5.89
C LEU A 48 28.26 19.71 -7.05
N LEU A 49 28.98 18.58 -7.20
CA LEU A 49 29.86 18.33 -8.34
C LEU A 49 29.08 18.24 -9.66
N LEU A 50 27.96 17.50 -9.66
CA LEU A 50 27.12 17.32 -10.85
C LEU A 50 26.31 18.57 -11.21
N LYS A 51 25.92 19.36 -10.21
CA LYS A 51 25.17 20.61 -10.36
C LYS A 51 25.79 21.70 -9.48
N PRO A 52 26.85 22.36 -9.96
CA PRO A 52 27.51 23.43 -9.21
C PRO A 52 26.56 24.59 -8.89
N ALA A 53 26.84 25.28 -7.79
CA ALA A 53 26.10 26.50 -7.45
C ALA A 53 26.34 27.57 -8.52
N SER A 54 25.26 28.07 -9.12
CA SER A 54 25.29 28.95 -10.30
C SER A 54 26.01 30.29 -10.08
N ARG A 55 26.21 30.71 -8.84
CA ARG A 55 26.87 31.99 -8.48
C ARG A 55 28.14 31.81 -7.63
N GLY A 56 28.64 30.58 -7.47
CA GLY A 56 29.72 30.31 -6.51
C GLY A 56 29.33 30.62 -5.07
N PHE A 57 30.31 30.73 -4.17
CA PHE A 57 30.10 31.07 -2.76
C PHE A 57 30.94 32.28 -2.37
N SER A 58 30.29 33.38 -1.99
CA SER A 58 30.99 34.61 -1.59
C SER A 58 31.74 34.48 -0.26
N SER A 59 31.36 33.51 0.59
CA SER A 59 32.01 33.24 1.88
C SER A 59 31.84 31.77 2.32
N PRO A 60 32.67 31.29 3.27
CA PRO A 60 32.47 29.97 3.89
C PRO A 60 31.12 29.82 4.60
N VAL A 61 30.53 30.92 5.08
CA VAL A 61 29.20 30.91 5.71
C VAL A 61 28.12 30.64 4.67
N ASP A 62 28.22 31.26 3.50
CA ASP A 62 27.29 31.03 2.39
C ASP A 62 27.37 29.60 1.88
N ALA A 63 28.58 29.05 1.76
CA ALA A 63 28.79 27.66 1.39
C ALA A 63 28.13 26.70 2.39
N ARG A 64 28.34 26.90 3.69
CA ARG A 64 27.68 26.10 4.75
C ARG A 64 26.17 26.23 4.70
N ALA A 65 25.64 27.43 4.48
CA ALA A 65 24.20 27.66 4.36
C ALA A 65 23.59 26.90 3.17
N TYR A 66 24.29 26.90 2.03
CA TYR A 66 23.89 26.16 0.84
C TYR A 66 23.93 24.65 1.05
N LEU A 67 25.05 24.12 1.55
CA LEU A 67 25.22 22.68 1.86
C LEU A 67 24.17 22.18 2.84
N ARG A 68 23.88 22.98 3.89
CA ARG A 68 22.83 22.66 4.86
C ARG A 68 21.45 22.62 4.22
N THR A 69 21.16 23.53 3.31
CA THR A 69 19.87 23.57 2.60
C THR A 69 19.69 22.31 1.73
N MET A 70 20.72 21.94 0.98
CA MET A 70 20.72 20.72 0.17
C MET A 70 20.56 19.47 1.02
N ALA A 71 21.39 19.34 2.05
CA ALA A 71 21.36 18.21 2.98
C ALA A 71 20.01 18.10 3.72
N ARG A 72 19.40 19.24 4.09
CA ARG A 72 18.07 19.27 4.73
C ARG A 72 17.01 18.68 3.81
N GLY A 73 16.99 19.06 2.53
CA GLY A 73 16.06 18.50 1.54
C GLY A 73 16.23 16.99 1.41
N MET A 74 17.47 16.53 1.33
CA MET A 74 17.76 15.09 1.22
C MET A 74 17.37 14.30 2.47
N CYS A 75 17.54 14.85 3.68
CA CYS A 75 17.02 14.22 4.89
C CYS A 75 15.49 14.11 4.89
N ILE A 76 14.78 15.14 4.41
CA ILE A 76 13.31 15.10 4.30
C ILE A 76 12.88 14.00 3.33
N ASP A 77 13.55 13.90 2.18
CA ASP A 77 13.28 12.84 1.21
C ASP A 77 13.56 11.44 1.79
N LEU A 78 14.64 11.29 2.56
CA LEU A 78 14.96 10.04 3.25
C LEU A 78 13.88 9.65 4.27
N TRP A 79 13.45 10.59 5.11
CA TRP A 79 12.40 10.33 6.10
C TRP A 79 11.06 10.00 5.45
N ARG A 80 10.68 10.72 4.40
CA ARG A 80 9.47 10.40 3.62
C ARG A 80 9.51 8.97 3.07
N ARG A 81 10.68 8.54 2.56
CA ARG A 81 10.84 7.15 2.07
C ARG A 81 10.71 6.14 3.21
N ARG A 82 11.36 6.39 4.35
CA ARG A 82 11.27 5.52 5.55
C ARG A 82 9.85 5.44 6.10
N GLU A 83 9.10 6.54 6.09
CA GLU A 83 7.69 6.54 6.51
C GLU A 83 6.82 5.64 5.62
N VAL A 84 7.01 5.70 4.29
CA VAL A 84 6.28 4.84 3.36
C VAL A 84 6.65 3.37 3.55
N GLU A 85 7.96 3.08 3.69
CA GLU A 85 8.45 1.73 3.94
C GLU A 85 7.91 1.17 5.27
N GLN A 86 7.92 1.98 6.33
CA GLN A 86 7.38 1.58 7.62
C GLN A 86 5.86 1.33 7.56
N ALA A 87 5.10 2.22 6.90
CA ALA A 87 3.66 2.02 6.74
C ALA A 87 3.35 0.73 5.96
N TRP A 88 4.17 0.38 4.97
CA TRP A 88 4.05 -0.89 4.25
C TRP A 88 4.37 -2.10 5.14
N LEU A 89 5.45 -2.04 5.93
CA LEU A 89 5.80 -3.08 6.89
C LEU A 89 4.73 -3.26 7.96
N ASP A 90 4.18 -2.16 8.48
CA ASP A 90 3.09 -2.18 9.46
C ASP A 90 1.83 -2.83 8.85
N THR A 91 1.55 -2.55 7.57
CA THR A 91 0.43 -3.18 6.85
C THR A 91 0.63 -4.69 6.70
N LEU A 92 1.85 -5.13 6.37
CA LEU A 92 2.19 -6.56 6.28
C LEU A 92 2.12 -7.24 7.65
N ALA A 93 2.63 -6.60 8.70
CA ALA A 93 2.61 -7.13 10.06
C ALA A 93 1.19 -7.21 10.65
N ALA A 94 0.28 -6.33 10.21
CA ALA A 94 -1.12 -6.35 10.62
C ALA A 94 -1.98 -7.35 9.84
N GLN A 95 -1.43 -8.06 8.85
CA GLN A 95 -2.20 -9.10 8.16
C GLN A 95 -2.48 -10.25 9.13
N PRO A 96 -3.72 -10.79 9.13
CA PRO A 96 -4.00 -12.01 9.88
C PRO A 96 -3.06 -13.12 9.39
N GLU A 97 -2.73 -14.06 10.27
CA GLU A 97 -1.98 -15.24 9.84
C GLU A 97 -2.70 -15.87 8.64
N PRO A 98 -1.95 -16.23 7.58
CA PRO A 98 -2.54 -16.84 6.41
C PRO A 98 -3.25 -18.12 6.83
N PHE A 99 -4.58 -18.08 6.82
CA PHE A 99 -5.40 -19.26 7.02
C PHE A 99 -5.30 -20.11 5.76
N GLU A 100 -4.49 -21.16 5.81
CA GLU A 100 -4.44 -22.18 4.77
C GLU A 100 -5.29 -23.39 5.20
N PRO A 101 -6.51 -23.54 4.66
CA PRO A 101 -7.33 -24.70 4.98
C PRO A 101 -6.68 -26.00 4.50
N SER A 102 -6.89 -27.07 5.25
CA SER A 102 -6.41 -28.39 4.83
C SER A 102 -6.98 -28.79 3.46
N PRO A 103 -6.28 -29.64 2.68
CA PRO A 103 -6.81 -30.15 1.42
C PRO A 103 -8.20 -30.78 1.55
N GLU A 104 -8.45 -31.49 2.66
CA GLU A 104 -9.73 -32.13 2.95
C GLU A 104 -10.83 -31.08 3.20
N PHE A 105 -10.53 -30.03 3.97
CA PHE A 105 -11.48 -28.95 4.19
C PHE A 105 -11.79 -28.20 2.89
N ARG A 106 -10.78 -27.98 2.04
CA ARG A 106 -10.99 -27.37 0.71
C ARG A 106 -11.90 -28.23 -0.16
N LEU A 107 -11.69 -29.54 -0.17
CA LEU A 107 -12.54 -30.45 -0.92
C LEU A 107 -13.98 -30.42 -0.40
N LEU A 108 -14.17 -30.47 0.92
CA LEU A 108 -15.50 -30.36 1.54
C LEU A 108 -16.21 -29.08 1.12
N VAL A 109 -15.52 -27.92 1.17
CA VAL A 109 -16.09 -26.64 0.73
C VAL A 109 -16.49 -26.67 -0.75
N ILE A 110 -15.65 -27.24 -1.61
CA ILE A 110 -15.96 -27.37 -3.05
C ILE A 110 -17.18 -28.27 -3.25
N GLU A 111 -17.25 -29.42 -2.58
CA GLU A 111 -18.38 -30.34 -2.63
C GLU A 111 -19.67 -29.66 -2.20
N THR A 112 -19.66 -28.94 -1.07
CA THR A 112 -20.82 -28.18 -0.59
C THR A 112 -21.26 -27.11 -1.59
N ILE A 113 -20.32 -26.37 -2.20
CA ILE A 113 -20.65 -25.36 -3.23
C ILE A 113 -21.33 -26.00 -4.45
N LEU A 114 -20.81 -27.14 -4.92
CA LEU A 114 -21.37 -27.86 -6.06
C LEU A 114 -22.78 -28.39 -5.75
N GLU A 115 -22.98 -28.90 -4.54
CA GLU A 115 -24.27 -29.41 -4.08
C GLU A 115 -25.31 -28.28 -3.99
N VAL A 116 -24.96 -27.16 -3.35
CA VAL A 116 -25.80 -25.95 -3.32
C VAL A 116 -26.14 -25.48 -4.74
N GLY A 117 -25.15 -25.44 -5.63
CA GLY A 117 -25.34 -25.08 -7.03
C GLY A 117 -26.34 -25.99 -7.76
N ALA A 118 -26.23 -27.31 -7.56
CA ALA A 118 -27.14 -28.29 -8.15
C ALA A 118 -28.58 -28.14 -7.65
N VAL A 119 -28.76 -27.80 -6.37
CA VAL A 119 -30.07 -27.59 -5.75
C VAL A 119 -30.72 -26.32 -6.28
N LEU A 120 -29.97 -25.22 -6.32
CA LEU A 120 -30.44 -23.96 -6.89
C LEU A 120 -30.75 -24.08 -8.38
N ALA A 121 -30.09 -24.97 -9.12
CA ALA A 121 -30.38 -25.25 -10.53
C ALA A 121 -31.75 -25.92 -10.74
N ARG A 122 -32.31 -26.61 -9.74
CA ARG A 122 -33.67 -27.19 -9.79
C ARG A 122 -34.79 -26.16 -9.60
N LEU A 123 -34.45 -24.96 -9.11
CA LEU A 123 -35.41 -23.88 -8.94
C LEU A 123 -35.76 -23.23 -10.29
N SER A 124 -36.93 -22.57 -10.36
CA SER A 124 -37.24 -21.69 -11.50
C SER A 124 -36.20 -20.57 -11.62
N ASP A 125 -35.94 -20.11 -12.84
CA ASP A 125 -34.95 -19.05 -13.10
C ASP A 125 -35.16 -17.79 -12.24
N LYS A 126 -36.42 -17.35 -12.08
CA LYS A 126 -36.74 -16.20 -11.23
C LYS A 126 -36.44 -16.45 -9.75
N ALA A 127 -36.66 -17.67 -9.27
CA ALA A 127 -36.36 -18.01 -7.87
C ALA A 127 -34.85 -18.08 -7.62
N ARG A 128 -34.09 -18.67 -8.55
CA ARG A 128 -32.63 -18.70 -8.50
C ARG A 128 -32.04 -17.29 -8.53
N GLN A 129 -32.52 -16.43 -9.44
CA GLN A 129 -32.07 -15.03 -9.53
C GLN A 129 -32.41 -14.24 -8.27
N ALA A 130 -33.63 -14.39 -7.72
CA ALA A 130 -34.02 -13.75 -6.47
C ALA A 130 -33.09 -14.14 -5.31
N PHE A 131 -32.74 -15.43 -5.20
CA PHE A 131 -31.81 -15.92 -4.19
C PHE A 131 -30.41 -15.31 -4.32
N VAL A 132 -29.83 -15.31 -5.53
CA VAL A 132 -28.50 -14.73 -5.77
C VAL A 132 -28.50 -13.23 -5.45
N MET A 133 -29.51 -12.49 -5.89
CA MET A 133 -29.64 -11.06 -5.61
C MET A 133 -29.74 -10.77 -4.10
N ALA A 134 -30.46 -11.58 -3.35
CA ALA A 134 -30.61 -11.41 -1.91
C ALA A 134 -29.35 -11.81 -1.14
N GLN A 135 -28.83 -13.02 -1.37
CA GLN A 135 -27.79 -13.62 -0.51
C GLN A 135 -26.36 -13.28 -0.94
N ILE A 136 -26.12 -13.09 -2.24
CA ILE A 136 -24.79 -12.80 -2.77
C ILE A 136 -24.62 -11.29 -2.96
N HIS A 137 -25.65 -10.60 -3.45
CA HIS A 137 -25.58 -9.16 -3.70
C HIS A 137 -26.18 -8.29 -2.58
N GLY A 138 -26.85 -8.89 -1.59
CA GLY A 138 -27.40 -8.15 -0.45
C GLY A 138 -28.54 -7.19 -0.80
N LEU A 139 -29.21 -7.38 -1.96
CA LEU A 139 -30.23 -6.45 -2.43
C LEU A 139 -31.52 -6.55 -1.59
N PRO A 140 -32.20 -5.43 -1.30
CA PRO A 140 -33.47 -5.45 -0.60
C PRO A 140 -34.59 -6.02 -1.48
N THR A 141 -35.56 -6.70 -0.85
CA THR A 141 -36.71 -7.36 -1.52
C THR A 141 -37.39 -6.49 -2.58
N ARG A 142 -37.54 -5.20 -2.31
CA ARG A 142 -38.17 -4.22 -3.22
C ARG A 142 -37.41 -4.04 -4.52
N GLU A 143 -36.08 -3.98 -4.48
CA GLU A 143 -35.24 -3.85 -5.67
C GLU A 143 -35.24 -5.13 -6.50
N ILE A 144 -35.23 -6.29 -5.83
CA ILE A 144 -35.35 -7.60 -6.47
C ILE A 144 -36.70 -7.73 -7.19
N ALA A 145 -37.78 -7.30 -6.54
CA ALA A 145 -39.14 -7.33 -7.10
C ALA A 145 -39.23 -6.50 -8.37
N ALA A 146 -38.64 -5.29 -8.36
CA ALA A 146 -38.56 -4.43 -9.54
C ALA A 146 -37.71 -5.08 -10.65
N SER A 147 -36.53 -5.62 -10.32
CA SER A 147 -35.63 -6.25 -11.29
C SER A 147 -36.25 -7.48 -11.98
N LEU A 148 -36.98 -8.30 -11.23
CA LEU A 148 -37.61 -9.53 -11.74
C LEU A 148 -39.03 -9.33 -12.29
N ALA A 149 -39.54 -8.11 -12.25
CA ALA A 149 -40.91 -7.73 -12.61
C ALA A 149 -41.96 -8.61 -11.91
N VAL A 150 -41.87 -8.72 -10.59
CA VAL A 150 -42.80 -9.47 -9.72
C VAL A 150 -43.16 -8.66 -8.48
N SER A 151 -44.12 -9.12 -7.68
CA SER A 151 -44.40 -8.49 -6.39
C SER A 151 -43.37 -8.88 -5.33
N GLU A 152 -43.16 -8.03 -4.32
CA GLU A 152 -42.31 -8.34 -3.18
C GLU A 152 -42.73 -9.64 -2.47
N ARG A 153 -44.04 -9.90 -2.41
CA ARG A 153 -44.59 -11.17 -1.89
C ARG A 153 -44.09 -12.38 -2.69
N MET A 154 -43.96 -12.27 -4.01
CA MET A 154 -43.44 -13.34 -4.84
C MET A 154 -41.94 -13.56 -4.61
N VAL A 155 -41.17 -12.48 -4.43
CA VAL A 155 -39.75 -12.56 -4.04
C VAL A 155 -39.60 -13.32 -2.72
N GLN A 156 -40.38 -12.98 -1.70
CA GLN A 156 -40.38 -13.68 -0.41
C GLN A 156 -40.72 -15.17 -0.58
N LYS A 157 -41.69 -15.50 -1.43
CA LYS A 157 -42.01 -16.90 -1.76
C LYS A 157 -40.84 -17.62 -2.43
N TYR A 158 -40.16 -16.98 -3.38
CA TYR A 158 -38.99 -17.55 -4.04
C TYR A 158 -37.83 -17.80 -3.08
N LEU A 159 -37.55 -16.85 -2.18
CA LEU A 159 -36.51 -17.01 -1.16
C LEU A 159 -36.84 -18.14 -0.19
N ALA A 160 -38.08 -18.22 0.30
CA ALA A 160 -38.53 -19.30 1.16
C ALA A 160 -38.41 -20.68 0.48
N GLN A 161 -38.75 -20.77 -0.82
CA GLN A 161 -38.56 -21.99 -1.59
C GLN A 161 -37.09 -22.39 -1.71
N ALA A 162 -36.20 -21.44 -2.02
CA ALA A 162 -34.77 -21.69 -2.12
C ALA A 162 -34.19 -22.15 -0.77
N MET A 163 -34.52 -21.45 0.33
CA MET A 163 -34.08 -21.81 1.68
C MET A 163 -34.57 -23.19 2.11
N LEU A 164 -35.82 -23.55 1.79
CA LEU A 164 -36.35 -24.87 2.09
C LEU A 164 -35.57 -25.97 1.34
N GLN A 165 -35.28 -25.77 0.06
CA GLN A 165 -34.52 -26.75 -0.72
C GLN A 165 -33.10 -26.93 -0.17
N LEU A 166 -32.44 -25.84 0.22
CA LEU A 166 -31.11 -25.92 0.86
C LEU A 166 -31.16 -26.59 2.23
N ALA A 167 -32.18 -26.32 3.04
CA ALA A 167 -32.35 -26.96 4.36
C ALA A 167 -32.59 -28.47 4.25
N LEU A 168 -33.29 -28.93 3.20
CA LEU A 168 -33.49 -30.36 2.96
C LEU A 168 -32.18 -31.09 2.60
N VAL A 169 -31.27 -30.39 1.92
CA VAL A 169 -29.96 -30.90 1.52
C VAL A 169 -29.05 -31.01 2.74
N ASP A 170 -29.01 -29.95 3.56
CA ASP A 170 -28.26 -29.93 4.83
C ASP A 170 -28.74 -31.03 5.80
N ALA A 171 -30.04 -31.32 5.82
CA ALA A 171 -30.61 -32.42 6.61
C ALA A 171 -30.39 -33.82 6.00
N GLY A 172 -29.79 -33.93 4.80
CA GLY A 172 -29.60 -35.19 4.08
C GLY A 172 -30.90 -35.83 3.54
N LEU A 173 -31.96 -35.03 3.37
CA LEU A 173 -33.30 -35.48 2.97
C LEU A 173 -33.68 -35.11 1.52
N ALA A 174 -32.75 -34.52 0.78
CA ALA A 174 -32.93 -34.21 -0.64
C ALA A 174 -32.50 -35.43 -1.50
N HIS A 175 -33.48 -36.22 -1.94
CA HIS A 175 -33.29 -37.26 -2.96
C HIS A 175 -34.11 -36.89 -4.21
#